data_AF-A0A7L1TDH5-F1
#
_entry.id   AF-A0A7L1TDH5-F1
#
_cell.length_a   1.000
_cell.length_b   1.000
_cell.length_c   1.000
_cell.angle_alpha   90.00
_cell.angle_beta   90.00
_cell.angle_gamma   90.00
#
_symmetry.space_group_name_H-M   'P 1'
#
loop_
_entity.id
_entity.type
_entity.pdbx_description
1 polymer ?
#
loop_
_entity_poly.entity_id
_entity_poly.type
_entity_poly.pdbx_seq_one_letter_code
_entity_poly.pdbx_strand_id
1 'polypeptide(L)'
;GSVVASYPYDDSPTHKPTGVYSKSADDEVFKYLAKAYASHHPIMRTGKPNCPGEEGETFQDGITNGAQWYDVEGGMQDYNYVWANCFEITLELSCCKYPPTSELQQEWENNRESLLAFIEKV
;
A
#
# COMPACT_ATOMS: atom_id res chain seq x y z
N GLY A 1 -5.17 2.15 11.28
CA GLY A 1 -4.41 1.59 10.16
C GLY A 1 -5.36 1.45 9.00
N SER A 2 -4.87 0.97 7.87
CA SER A 2 -5.73 0.66 6.73
C SER A 2 -5.39 -0.73 6.18
N VAL A 3 -6.02 -1.12 5.07
CA VAL A 3 -5.67 -2.33 4.32
C VAL A 3 -5.56 -1.99 2.84
N VAL A 4 -4.34 -1.61 2.41
CA VAL A 4 -4.03 -1.12 1.05
C VAL A 4 -2.54 -1.30 0.75
N ALA A 5 -2.19 -1.54 -0.53
CA ALA A 5 -0.81 -1.43 -1.00
C ALA A 5 -0.58 -0.03 -1.60
N SER A 6 0.20 0.79 -0.91
CA SER A 6 0.60 2.13 -1.35
C SER A 6 1.88 2.07 -2.19
N TYR A 7 1.96 2.88 -3.23
CA TYR A 7 3.13 2.94 -4.12
C TYR A 7 3.57 4.39 -4.42
N PRO A 8 4.84 4.59 -4.82
CA PRO A 8 5.42 5.91 -5.05
C PRO A 8 4.67 6.81 -6.06
N TYR A 9 4.81 8.12 -5.95
CA TYR A 9 5.46 8.83 -4.82
C TYR A 9 4.52 9.03 -3.64
N ASP A 10 5.09 9.12 -2.44
CA ASP A 10 4.39 9.39 -1.18
C ASP A 10 4.16 10.88 -0.93
N ASP A 11 4.92 11.77 -1.60
CA ASP A 11 4.69 13.22 -1.55
C ASP A 11 4.55 13.85 -2.95
N SER A 12 4.20 15.13 -2.95
CA SER A 12 4.09 15.95 -4.16
C SER A 12 4.84 17.28 -3.99
N PRO A 13 5.33 17.91 -5.08
CA PRO A 13 5.95 19.24 -5.00
C PRO A 13 5.06 20.34 -4.41
N THR A 14 3.74 20.10 -4.36
CA THR A 14 2.78 21.03 -3.79
C THR A 14 2.50 20.80 -2.31
N HIS A 15 2.93 19.67 -1.74
CA HIS A 15 2.68 19.24 -0.37
C HIS A 15 1.24 19.49 0.11
N LYS A 16 0.27 19.16 -0.76
CA LYS A 16 -1.14 19.21 -0.37
C LYS A 16 -1.43 17.96 0.47
N PRO A 17 -2.17 18.09 1.59
CA PRO A 17 -2.34 16.97 2.52
C PRO A 17 -2.90 15.69 1.91
N THR A 18 -3.79 15.77 0.91
CA THR A 18 -4.41 14.62 0.24
C THR A 18 -4.79 14.93 -1.20
N GLY A 19 -5.06 13.89 -1.99
CA GLY A 19 -5.74 14.00 -3.28
C GLY A 19 -4.87 14.44 -4.45
N VAL A 20 -3.54 14.47 -4.29
CA VAL A 20 -2.61 14.82 -5.37
C VAL A 20 -1.88 13.57 -5.84
N TYR A 21 -2.22 13.08 -7.03
CA TYR A 21 -1.48 12.00 -7.65
C TYR A 21 -0.06 12.46 -8.02
N SER A 22 0.94 11.79 -7.47
CA SER A 22 2.35 12.08 -7.72
C SER A 22 2.99 10.93 -8.50
N LYS A 23 3.03 11.08 -9.83
CA LYS A 23 3.41 10.03 -10.76
C LYS A 23 4.93 9.82 -10.81
N SER A 24 5.38 8.58 -10.64
CA SER A 24 6.77 8.19 -10.88
C SER A 24 7.04 7.85 -12.35
N ALA A 25 8.33 7.76 -12.73
CA ALA A 25 8.71 7.34 -14.08
C ALA A 25 8.28 5.89 -14.37
N ASP A 26 8.37 5.01 -13.36
CA ASP A 26 8.01 3.59 -13.42
C ASP A 26 6.63 3.29 -12.82
N ASP A 27 5.70 4.24 -12.89
CA ASP A 27 4.36 4.18 -12.30
C ASP A 27 3.57 2.90 -12.63
N GLU A 28 3.68 2.40 -13.86
CA GLU A 28 3.01 1.16 -14.26
C GLU A 28 3.66 -0.09 -13.65
N VAL A 29 4.98 -0.08 -13.42
CA VAL A 29 5.68 -1.16 -12.70
C VAL A 29 5.25 -1.16 -11.24
N PHE A 30 5.17 0.01 -10.61
CA PHE A 30 4.71 0.14 -9.23
C PHE A 30 3.26 -0.32 -9.04
N LYS A 31 2.35 0.06 -9.96
CA LYS A 31 0.98 -0.47 -9.97
C LYS A 31 0.96 -1.99 -10.14
N TYR A 32 1.80 -2.53 -11.01
CA TYR A 32 1.92 -3.98 -11.20
C TYR A 32 2.37 -4.69 -9.91
N LEU A 33 3.40 -4.18 -9.25
CA LEU A 33 3.93 -4.71 -7.99
C LEU A 33 2.90 -4.63 -6.86
N ALA A 34 2.25 -3.47 -6.68
CA ALA A 34 1.19 -3.29 -5.68
C ALA A 34 0.01 -4.24 -5.94
N LYS A 35 -0.41 -4.41 -7.20
CA LYS A 35 -1.48 -5.36 -7.57
C LYS A 35 -1.09 -6.82 -7.36
N ALA A 36 0.18 -7.18 -7.55
CA ALA A 36 0.66 -8.54 -7.31
C ALA A 36 0.41 -8.96 -5.85
N TYR A 37 0.60 -8.05 -4.89
CA TYR A 37 0.24 -8.25 -3.49
C TYR A 37 -1.28 -8.16 -3.27
N ALA A 38 -1.89 -7.03 -3.63
CA ALA A 38 -3.27 -6.70 -3.26
C ALA A 38 -4.29 -7.73 -3.80
N SER A 39 -4.09 -8.25 -5.01
CA SER A 39 -5.02 -9.18 -5.66
C SER A 39 -5.13 -10.55 -4.95
N HIS A 40 -4.08 -10.98 -4.25
CA HIS A 40 -4.05 -12.24 -3.50
C HIS A 40 -4.52 -12.07 -2.05
N HIS A 41 -4.56 -10.84 -1.53
CA HIS A 41 -5.00 -10.57 -0.18
C HIS A 41 -6.54 -10.50 -0.12
N PRO A 42 -7.23 -11.29 0.73
CA PRO A 42 -8.69 -11.46 0.69
C PRO A 42 -9.47 -10.17 0.97
N ILE A 43 -8.94 -9.30 1.85
CA ILE A 43 -9.53 -8.00 2.21
C ILE A 43 -9.08 -6.90 1.23
N MET A 44 -7.77 -6.67 1.09
CA MET A 44 -7.20 -5.63 0.22
C MET A 44 -7.78 -5.64 -1.20
N ARG A 45 -7.92 -6.81 -1.84
CA ARG A 45 -8.47 -6.94 -3.20
C ARG A 45 -9.89 -6.38 -3.39
N THR A 46 -10.65 -6.23 -2.30
CA THR A 46 -12.01 -5.66 -2.35
C THR A 46 -12.00 -4.15 -2.56
N GLY A 47 -10.86 -3.50 -2.29
CA GLY A 47 -10.71 -2.06 -2.31
C GLY A 47 -11.52 -1.32 -1.25
N LYS A 48 -12.12 -2.05 -0.30
CA LYS A 48 -12.99 -1.51 0.75
C LYS A 48 -12.60 -2.13 2.09
N PRO A 49 -11.56 -1.61 2.76
CA PRO A 49 -11.07 -2.18 4.01
C PRO A 49 -12.10 -2.09 5.14
N ASN A 50 -13.02 -1.12 5.09
CA ASN A 50 -14.08 -0.87 6.09
C ASN A 50 -13.50 -0.78 7.51
N CYS A 51 -12.37 -0.08 7.66
CA CYS A 51 -11.76 0.11 8.97
C CYS A 51 -12.66 0.95 9.89
N PRO A 52 -12.76 0.61 11.20
CA PRO A 52 -13.57 1.39 12.13
C PRO A 52 -13.13 2.86 12.19
N GLY A 53 -14.05 3.78 11.95
CA GLY A 53 -13.79 5.23 11.89
C GLY A 53 -13.33 5.74 10.53
N GLU A 54 -13.08 4.86 9.57
CA GLU A 54 -12.63 5.17 8.20
C GLU A 54 -13.47 4.37 7.18
N GLU A 55 -14.78 4.20 7.42
CA GLU A 55 -15.65 3.36 6.60
C GLU A 55 -15.82 3.88 5.16
N GLY A 56 -15.45 5.14 4.91
CA GLY A 56 -15.44 5.78 3.60
C GLY A 56 -14.17 5.52 2.77
N GLU A 57 -13.13 4.92 3.34
CA GLU A 57 -11.90 4.63 2.60
C GLU A 57 -12.16 3.65 1.44
N THR A 58 -11.73 4.04 0.25
CA THR A 58 -11.85 3.22 -0.95
C THR A 58 -10.56 3.30 -1.78
N PHE A 59 -10.05 2.13 -2.14
CA PHE A 59 -8.81 1.96 -2.89
C PHE A 59 -9.08 1.05 -4.08
N GLN A 60 -9.22 1.62 -5.27
CA GLN A 60 -9.50 0.81 -6.47
C GLN A 60 -8.42 -0.27 -6.64
N ASP A 61 -8.85 -1.52 -6.86
CA ASP A 61 -7.99 -2.70 -6.95
C ASP A 61 -7.14 -3.00 -5.69
N GLY A 62 -7.44 -2.36 -4.54
CA GLY A 62 -6.69 -2.52 -3.30
C GLY A 62 -5.34 -1.79 -3.27
N ILE A 63 -5.12 -0.84 -4.18
CA ILE A 63 -3.86 -0.09 -4.30
C ILE A 63 -4.11 1.42 -4.26
N THR A 64 -3.09 2.19 -3.92
CA THR A 64 -3.14 3.66 -3.99
C THR A 64 -1.78 4.26 -4.31
N ASN A 65 -1.76 5.39 -5.02
CA ASN A 65 -0.58 6.25 -5.02
C ASN A 65 -0.49 6.93 -3.64
N GLY A 66 0.71 6.99 -3.06
CA GLY A 66 0.92 7.49 -1.70
C GLY A 66 0.45 8.92 -1.52
N ALA A 67 0.98 9.86 -2.31
CA ALA A 67 0.62 11.27 -2.27
C ALA A 67 -0.86 11.52 -2.57
N GLN A 68 -1.48 10.68 -3.39
CA GLN A 68 -2.92 10.76 -3.66
C GLN A 68 -3.74 10.43 -2.41
N TRP A 69 -3.29 9.47 -1.60
CA TRP A 69 -3.94 9.10 -0.35
C TRP A 69 -3.70 10.19 0.69
N TYR A 70 -2.45 10.40 1.07
CA TYR A 70 -2.00 11.56 1.86
C TYR A 70 -0.50 11.79 1.70
N ASP A 71 -0.09 13.06 1.72
CA ASP A 71 1.31 13.48 1.49
C ASP A 71 2.21 13.08 2.68
N VAL A 72 3.28 12.34 2.41
CA VAL A 72 4.29 11.90 3.38
C VAL A 72 5.69 12.25 2.88
N GLU A 73 6.17 13.41 3.30
CA GLU A 73 7.53 13.86 3.00
C GLU A 73 8.59 13.01 3.75
N GLY A 74 9.66 12.62 3.04
CA GLY A 74 10.82 11.94 3.64
C GLY A 74 10.62 10.44 3.92
N GLY A 75 9.64 9.80 3.27
CA GLY A 75 9.38 8.37 3.38
C GLY A 75 10.52 7.48 2.88
N MET A 76 10.68 6.31 3.50
CA MET A 76 11.67 5.29 3.11
C MET A 76 11.40 4.74 1.70
N GLN A 77 10.12 4.62 1.33
CA GLN A 77 9.67 4.12 0.04
C GLN A 77 10.25 4.94 -1.12
N ASP A 78 10.08 6.25 -1.07
CA ASP A 78 10.55 7.17 -2.11
C ASP A 78 12.08 7.27 -2.10
N TYR A 79 12.71 7.23 -0.91
CA TYR A 79 14.16 7.20 -0.80
C TYR A 79 14.77 6.00 -1.54
N ASN A 80 14.20 4.80 -1.35
CA ASN A 80 14.69 3.58 -2.00
C ASN A 80 14.66 3.68 -3.52
N TYR A 81 13.58 4.24 -4.07
CA TYR A 81 13.43 4.41 -5.51
C TYR A 81 14.39 5.48 -6.07
N VAL A 82 14.53 6.62 -5.38
CA VAL A 82 15.34 7.74 -5.88
C VAL A 82 16.84 7.50 -5.71
N TRP A 83 17.25 6.88 -4.60
CA TRP A 83 18.66 6.84 -4.19
C TRP A 83 19.26 5.44 -4.08
N ALA A 84 18.45 4.38 -3.97
CA ALA A 84 18.94 3.03 -3.67
C ALA A 84 18.75 2.00 -4.80
N ASN A 85 18.24 2.41 -5.97
CA ASN A 85 17.88 1.52 -7.08
C ASN A 85 16.97 0.35 -6.66
N CYS A 86 16.13 0.57 -5.65
CA CYS A 86 15.23 -0.44 -5.10
C CYS A 86 13.79 0.02 -5.27
N PHE A 87 12.94 -0.85 -5.84
CA PHE A 87 11.53 -0.54 -6.03
C PHE A 87 10.77 -1.00 -4.79
N GLU A 88 10.58 -0.08 -3.85
CA GLU A 88 9.85 -0.33 -2.62
C GLU A 88 8.38 0.11 -2.72
N ILE A 89 7.49 -0.64 -2.08
CA ILE A 89 6.08 -0.27 -1.86
C ILE A 89 5.77 -0.36 -0.38
N THR A 90 4.75 0.36 0.09
CA THR A 90 4.29 0.33 1.48
C THR A 90 3.03 -0.51 1.60
N LEU A 91 3.02 -1.46 2.53
CA LEU A 91 1.88 -2.36 2.75
C LEU A 91 1.20 -2.04 4.07
N GLU A 92 -0.02 -1.52 4.01
CA GLU A 92 -0.90 -1.38 5.16
C GLU A 92 -1.70 -2.68 5.31
N LEU A 93 -1.44 -3.42 6.40
CA LEU A 93 -1.88 -4.81 6.53
C LEU A 93 -3.16 -4.97 7.36
N SER A 94 -3.43 -4.04 8.28
CA SER A 94 -4.52 -4.18 9.25
C SER A 94 -5.09 -2.82 9.68
N CYS A 95 -6.42 -2.78 9.81
CA CYS A 95 -7.12 -1.64 10.40
C CYS A 95 -6.64 -1.37 11.84
N CYS A 96 -6.49 -2.43 12.64
CA CYS A 96 -5.92 -2.36 13.98
C CYS A 96 -4.40 -2.31 13.88
N LYS A 97 -3.78 -1.23 14.38
CA LYS A 97 -2.31 -1.07 14.36
C LYS A 97 -1.59 -2.07 15.27
N TYR A 98 -2.28 -2.56 16.30
CA TYR A 98 -1.73 -3.50 17.29
C TYR A 98 -2.80 -4.54 17.61
N PRO A 99 -3.03 -5.52 16.70
CA PRO A 99 -4.03 -6.55 16.92
C PRO A 99 -3.62 -7.47 18.08
N PRO A 100 -4.57 -8.05 18.81
CA PRO A 100 -4.29 -9.04 19.85
C PRO A 100 -3.67 -10.31 19.24
N THR A 101 -2.91 -11.06 20.04
CA THR A 101 -2.22 -12.28 19.62
C THR A 101 -3.15 -13.31 18.97
N SER A 102 -4.43 -13.34 19.38
CA SER A 102 -5.45 -14.23 18.81
C SER A 102 -5.75 -14.00 17.33
N GLU A 103 -5.46 -12.81 16.80
CA GLU A 103 -5.71 -12.45 15.40
C GLU A 103 -4.51 -12.69 14.48
N LEU A 104 -3.30 -12.89 15.03
CA LEU A 104 -2.06 -13.00 14.24
C LEU A 104 -2.06 -14.18 13.25
N GLN A 105 -2.68 -15.30 13.62
CA GLN A 105 -2.79 -16.45 12.72
C GLN A 105 -3.65 -16.11 11.50
N GLN A 106 -4.74 -15.36 11.70
CA GLN A 106 -5.60 -14.92 10.61
C GLN A 106 -4.88 -13.91 9.72
N GLU A 107 -4.11 -12.99 10.31
CA GLU A 107 -3.31 -12.05 9.52
C GLU A 107 -2.24 -12.76 8.69
N TRP A 108 -1.60 -13.80 9.23
CA TRP A 108 -0.71 -14.65 8.44
C TRP A 108 -1.44 -15.29 7.26
N GLU A 109 -2.60 -15.89 7.49
CA GLU A 109 -3.40 -16.54 6.44
C GLU A 109 -3.86 -15.55 5.36
N ASN A 110 -4.20 -14.32 5.75
CA ASN A 110 -4.58 -13.24 4.82
C ASN A 110 -3.40 -12.81 3.93
N ASN A 111 -2.17 -12.83 4.46
CA ASN A 111 -1.00 -12.25 3.81
C ASN A 111 -0.09 -13.28 3.14
N ARG A 112 -0.16 -14.56 3.51
CA ARG A 112 0.78 -15.60 3.06
C ARG A 112 0.92 -15.67 1.54
N GLU A 113 -0.20 -15.82 0.83
CA GLU A 113 -0.17 -15.93 -0.63
C GLU A 113 0.27 -14.61 -1.29
N SER A 114 -0.12 -13.47 -0.72
CA SER A 114 0.27 -12.13 -1.20
C SER A 114 1.77 -11.88 -1.09
N LEU A 115 2.38 -12.30 0.03
CA LEU A 115 3.82 -12.21 0.25
C LEU A 115 4.58 -13.07 -0.77
N LEU A 116 4.15 -14.32 -0.98
CA LEU A 116 4.76 -15.21 -1.96
C LEU A 116 4.63 -14.64 -3.38
N ALA A 117 3.42 -14.24 -3.78
CA ALA A 117 3.15 -13.69 -5.10
C ALA A 117 3.93 -12.40 -5.39
N PHE A 118 4.20 -11.58 -4.37
CA PHE A 118 5.03 -10.38 -4.49
C PHE A 118 6.51 -10.70 -4.68
N ILE A 119 7.07 -11.61 -3.88
CA ILE A 119 8.47 -12.03 -3.99
C ILE A 119 8.76 -12.66 -5.36
N GLU A 120 7.80 -13.37 -5.95
CA GLU A 120 7.93 -13.92 -7.31
C GLU A 120 8.05 -12.88 -8.43
N LYS A 121 7.83 -11.59 -8.14
CA LYS A 121 7.97 -10.49 -9.12
C LYS A 121 9.35 -9.84 -9.09
N VAL A 122 10.23 -10.34 -8.22
CA VAL A 122 11.59 -9.85 -7.99
C VAL A 122 12.61 -10.87 -8.49
#